data_AF-A0A934JXM7-F1
#
_entry.id   AF-A0A934JXM7-F1
#
_cell.length_a   1.000
_cell.length_b   1.000
_cell.length_c   1.000
_cell.angle_alpha   90.00
_cell.angle_beta   90.00
_cell.angle_gamma   90.00
#
_symmetry.space_group_name_H-M   'P 1'
#
loop_
_entity.id
_entity.type
_entity.pdbx_description
1 polymer ?
#
loop_
_entity_poly.entity_id
_entity_poly.type
_entity_poly.pdbx_seq_one_letter_code
_entity_poly.pdbx_strand_id
1 'polypeptide(L)'
;GELKADNITLTATALNNTGSKGNIQAKDSLVITLQGDLVNKDGAKIQTSSESTHGQLTIEANRVTNQSILAANQLTILAAQLDNRTANASIYGIDKVDLTLTGQLNNTDNALIQSDNQLIIDADGNITNSSATLAS
;
A
#
# COMPACT_ATOMS: atom_id res chain seq x y z
N GLY A 1 2.67 -9.01 -15.57
CA GLY A 1 3.45 -10.21 -15.31
C GLY A 1 3.47 -10.44 -13.82
N GLU A 2 3.59 -11.68 -13.38
CA GLU A 2 3.55 -12.00 -11.95
C GLU A 2 4.98 -12.19 -11.42
N LEU A 3 5.31 -11.47 -10.34
CA LEU A 3 6.52 -11.70 -9.56
C LEU A 3 6.13 -12.35 -8.24
N LYS A 4 6.69 -13.53 -7.96
CA LYS A 4 6.44 -14.33 -6.77
C LYS A 4 7.76 -14.84 -6.19
N ALA A 5 7.97 -14.62 -4.89
CA ALA A 5 9.10 -15.19 -4.16
C ALA A 5 8.77 -15.21 -2.65
N ASP A 6 9.64 -15.80 -1.83
CA ASP A 6 9.51 -15.67 -0.38
C ASP A 6 9.80 -14.24 0.07
N ASN A 7 10.87 -13.66 -0.49
CA ASN A 7 11.31 -12.30 -0.23
C ASN A 7 11.54 -11.57 -1.56
N ILE A 8 11.09 -10.32 -1.65
CA ILE A 8 11.27 -9.45 -2.81
C ILE A 8 11.79 -8.10 -2.33
N THR A 9 12.87 -7.62 -2.95
CA THR A 9 13.34 -6.24 -2.82
C THR A 9 13.33 -5.60 -4.20
N LEU A 10 12.63 -4.47 -4.34
CA LEU A 10 12.59 -3.68 -5.56
C LEU A 10 13.13 -2.29 -5.27
N THR A 11 14.22 -1.93 -5.96
CA THR A 11 14.76 -0.57 -5.97
C THR A 11 14.68 -0.03 -7.38
N ALA A 12 13.97 1.08 -7.56
CA ALA A 12 13.78 1.69 -8.88
C ALA A 12 13.56 3.21 -8.75
N THR A 13 13.54 3.91 -9.88
CA THR A 13 13.13 5.32 -9.89
C THR A 13 11.63 5.46 -9.69
N ALA A 14 10.83 4.61 -10.33
CA ALA A 14 9.37 4.57 -10.19
C ALA A 14 8.88 3.15 -10.46
N LEU A 15 7.69 2.82 -9.95
CA LEU A 15 7.04 1.53 -10.19
C LEU A 15 5.61 1.76 -10.66
N ASN A 16 5.31 1.28 -11.86
CA ASN A 16 3.95 1.30 -12.42
C ASN A 16 3.41 -0.13 -12.50
N ASN A 17 2.69 -0.54 -11.46
CA ASN A 17 2.06 -1.84 -11.35
C ASN A 17 0.59 -1.73 -11.81
N THR A 18 0.32 -2.21 -13.03
CA THR A 18 -0.98 -2.10 -13.69
C THR A 18 -1.42 -3.44 -14.30
N GLY A 19 -2.73 -3.61 -14.41
CA GLY A 19 -3.40 -4.75 -15.00
C GLY A 19 -3.56 -5.89 -14.00
N SER A 20 -4.63 -6.67 -14.15
CA SER A 20 -4.98 -7.78 -13.25
C SER A 20 -3.94 -8.90 -13.15
N LYS A 21 -2.93 -8.89 -14.02
CA LYS A 21 -1.77 -9.80 -14.02
C LYS A 21 -0.47 -9.12 -13.57
N GLY A 22 -0.49 -7.84 -13.19
CA GLY A 22 0.63 -7.11 -12.58
C GLY A 22 0.64 -7.37 -11.09
N ASN A 23 0.97 -8.60 -10.70
CA ASN A 23 0.97 -8.97 -9.28
C ASN A 23 2.40 -9.10 -8.78
N ILE A 24 2.69 -8.43 -7.66
CA ILE A 24 3.96 -8.53 -6.94
C ILE A 24 3.63 -9.11 -5.58
N GLN A 25 4.08 -10.34 -5.34
CA GLN A 25 3.65 -11.13 -4.20
C GLN A 25 4.85 -11.76 -3.50
N ALA A 26 5.06 -11.41 -2.24
CA ALA A 26 6.03 -12.09 -1.39
C ALA A 26 5.34 -13.00 -0.37
N LYS A 27 6.03 -14.01 0.13
CA LYS A 27 5.52 -14.78 1.28
C LYS A 27 5.76 -14.04 2.59
N ASP A 28 6.99 -13.58 2.80
CA ASP A 28 7.49 -13.09 4.07
C ASP A 28 7.82 -11.59 4.03
N SER A 29 8.60 -11.14 3.05
CA SER A 29 9.01 -9.72 2.96
C SER A 29 8.91 -9.17 1.54
N LEU A 30 8.22 -8.03 1.40
CA LEU A 30 8.16 -7.23 0.18
C LEU A 30 8.60 -5.81 0.50
N VAL A 31 9.79 -5.44 0.04
CA VAL A 31 10.35 -4.10 0.21
C VAL A 31 10.39 -3.40 -1.14
N ILE A 32 9.79 -2.22 -1.23
CA ILE A 32 9.75 -1.38 -2.42
C ILE A 32 10.33 -0.02 -2.05
N THR A 33 11.49 0.32 -2.61
CA THR A 33 12.14 1.63 -2.40
C THR A 33 12.25 2.37 -3.72
N LEU A 34 11.60 3.53 -3.80
CA LEU A 34 11.48 4.34 -5.01
C LEU A 34 11.96 5.76 -4.78
N GLN A 35 12.70 6.31 -5.74
CA GLN A 35 13.05 7.74 -5.73
C GLN A 35 11.86 8.64 -6.10
N GLY A 36 10.89 8.07 -6.82
CA GLY A 36 9.70 8.74 -7.32
C GLY A 36 8.43 7.98 -6.95
N ASP A 37 7.56 7.76 -7.91
CA ASP A 37 6.17 7.36 -7.65
C ASP A 37 5.96 5.85 -7.71
N LEU A 38 5.10 5.36 -6.81
CA LEU A 38 4.39 4.09 -6.95
C LEU A 38 2.99 4.34 -7.52
N VAL A 39 2.64 3.63 -8.58
CA VAL A 39 1.28 3.56 -9.11
C VAL A 39 0.83 2.09 -9.10
N ASN A 40 -0.23 1.80 -8.36
CA ASN A 40 -0.87 0.48 -8.30
C ASN A 40 -2.35 0.60 -8.71
N LYS A 41 -2.72 0.05 -9.88
CA LYS A 41 -4.05 0.28 -10.47
C LYS A 41 -4.50 -0.87 -11.39
N ASP A 42 -5.72 -0.74 -11.94
CA ASP A 42 -6.27 -1.65 -12.96
C ASP A 42 -6.29 -3.14 -12.52
N GLY A 43 -6.55 -3.39 -11.23
CA GLY A 43 -6.64 -4.72 -10.64
C GLY A 43 -5.31 -5.37 -10.25
N ALA A 44 -4.21 -4.63 -10.34
CA ALA A 44 -2.88 -5.06 -9.93
C ALA A 44 -2.77 -5.19 -8.40
N LYS A 45 -1.96 -6.14 -7.93
CA LYS A 45 -1.79 -6.41 -6.49
C LYS A 45 -0.34 -6.28 -6.07
N ILE A 46 -0.12 -5.67 -4.90
CA ILE A 46 1.17 -5.66 -4.21
C ILE A 46 0.89 -6.16 -2.80
N GLN A 47 1.33 -7.37 -2.49
CA GLN A 47 0.94 -7.98 -1.22
C GLN A 47 1.93 -9.01 -0.69
N THR A 48 1.88 -9.24 0.62
CA THR A 48 2.41 -10.47 1.21
C THR A 48 1.34 -11.54 1.31
N SER A 49 1.75 -12.80 1.49
CA SER A 49 0.82 -13.91 1.71
C SER A 49 -0.07 -13.67 2.93
N SER A 50 -1.38 -13.90 2.79
CA SER A 50 -2.33 -13.89 3.92
C SER A 50 -2.06 -15.00 4.93
N GLU A 51 -1.39 -16.07 4.50
CA GLU A 51 -1.00 -17.19 5.37
C GLU A 51 0.23 -16.86 6.25
N SER A 52 0.94 -15.77 5.95
CA SER A 52 2.11 -15.36 6.73
C SER A 52 1.67 -14.46 7.88
N THR A 53 1.84 -14.95 9.11
CA THR A 53 1.58 -14.18 10.34
C THR A 53 2.61 -13.08 10.60
N HIS A 54 3.61 -12.95 9.73
CA HIS A 54 4.69 -11.96 9.83
C HIS A 54 4.99 -11.29 8.49
N GLY A 55 4.10 -11.46 7.50
CA GLY A 55 4.24 -10.92 6.16
C GLY A 55 4.35 -9.39 6.20
N GLN A 56 5.47 -8.86 5.76
CA GLN A 56 5.78 -7.42 5.81
C GLN A 56 5.83 -6.81 4.43
N LEU A 57 5.03 -5.75 4.22
CA LEU A 57 5.10 -4.87 3.08
C LEU A 57 5.62 -3.51 3.53
N THR A 58 6.79 -3.11 3.02
CA THR A 58 7.33 -1.75 3.23
C THR A 58 7.44 -1.04 1.89
N ILE A 59 6.82 0.13 1.79
CA ILE A 59 6.88 1.00 0.62
C ILE A 59 7.49 2.33 1.03
N GLU A 60 8.61 2.68 0.42
CA GLU A 60 9.22 4.00 0.47
C GLU A 60 9.13 4.63 -0.92
N ALA A 61 8.42 5.75 -1.05
CA ALA A 61 8.23 6.42 -2.33
C ALA A 61 8.02 7.93 -2.13
N ASN A 62 8.15 8.73 -3.17
CA ASN A 62 7.71 10.12 -3.11
C ASN A 62 6.17 10.17 -3.00
N ARG A 63 5.48 9.51 -3.93
CA ARG A 63 4.01 9.43 -3.95
C ARG A 63 3.54 8.01 -4.15
N VAL A 64 2.52 7.62 -3.40
CA VAL A 64 1.82 6.35 -3.59
C VAL A 64 0.42 6.64 -4.14
N THR A 65 0.14 6.15 -5.35
CA THR A 65 -1.22 6.09 -5.90
C THR A 65 -1.72 4.66 -5.83
N ASN A 66 -2.73 4.42 -5.01
CA ASN A 66 -3.39 3.14 -4.96
C ASN A 66 -4.84 3.27 -5.47
N GLN A 67 -5.14 2.48 -6.50
CA GLN A 67 -6.48 2.28 -7.05
C GLN A 67 -6.84 0.78 -7.08
N SER A 68 -6.06 -0.05 -6.37
CA SER A 68 -6.25 -1.49 -6.27
C SER A 68 -5.75 -2.01 -4.90
N ILE A 69 -5.01 -3.10 -4.81
CA ILE A 69 -4.70 -3.74 -3.52
C ILE A 69 -3.24 -3.55 -3.11
N LEU A 70 -3.05 -2.98 -1.92
CA LEU A 70 -1.84 -3.10 -1.09
C LEU A 70 -2.21 -3.87 0.18
N ALA A 71 -1.64 -5.05 0.41
CA ALA A 71 -2.04 -5.87 1.56
C ALA A 71 -0.89 -6.64 2.20
N ALA A 72 -0.87 -6.71 3.53
CA ALA A 72 0.11 -7.53 4.26
C ALA A 72 -0.41 -7.93 5.65
N ASN A 73 0.38 -8.69 6.41
CA ASN A 73 0.12 -8.80 7.84
C ASN A 73 0.54 -7.50 8.54
N GLN A 74 1.73 -7.00 8.24
CA GLN A 74 2.24 -5.69 8.65
C GLN A 74 2.55 -4.86 7.40
N LEU A 75 1.90 -3.70 7.28
CA LEU A 75 2.04 -2.80 6.14
C LEU A 75 2.58 -1.45 6.62
N THR A 76 3.66 -0.99 6.00
CA THR A 76 4.25 0.34 6.25
C THR A 76 4.38 1.12 4.95
N ILE A 77 3.91 2.37 4.94
CA ILE A 77 4.12 3.32 3.84
C ILE A 77 4.81 4.56 4.40
N LEU A 78 5.97 4.86 3.83
CA LEU A 78 6.71 6.10 4.04
C LEU A 78 6.65 6.89 2.73
N ALA A 79 5.94 8.00 2.70
CA ALA A 79 5.81 8.80 1.49
C ALA A 79 5.62 10.29 1.74
N ALA A 80 5.80 11.13 0.72
CA ALA A 80 5.38 12.52 0.83
C ALA A 80 3.86 12.67 0.67
N GLN A 81 3.24 11.82 -0.15
CA GLN A 81 1.81 11.87 -0.47
C GLN A 81 1.25 10.46 -0.68
N LEU A 82 0.04 10.21 -0.18
CA LEU A 82 -0.70 8.97 -0.42
C LEU A 82 -2.10 9.29 -0.96
N ASP A 83 -2.37 8.84 -2.19
CA ASP A 83 -3.68 8.91 -2.84
C ASP A 83 -4.27 7.49 -2.95
N ASN A 84 -5.23 7.16 -2.08
CA ASN A 84 -5.98 5.91 -2.08
C ASN A 84 -7.41 6.19 -2.56
N ARG A 85 -7.75 5.81 -3.79
CA ARG A 85 -9.03 6.21 -4.40
C ARG A 85 -9.64 5.13 -5.27
N THR A 86 -10.96 5.16 -5.41
CA THR A 86 -11.84 4.17 -6.05
C THR A 86 -12.28 3.04 -5.12
N ALA A 87 -13.43 2.44 -5.44
CA ALA A 87 -13.99 1.33 -4.67
C ALA A 87 -13.12 0.06 -4.68
N ASN A 88 -12.14 -0.03 -5.58
CA ASN A 88 -11.19 -1.16 -5.62
C ASN A 88 -9.92 -0.89 -4.80
N ALA A 89 -9.73 0.35 -4.34
CA ALA A 89 -8.55 0.74 -3.59
C ALA A 89 -8.66 0.26 -2.14
N SER A 90 -7.77 -0.65 -1.78
CA SER A 90 -7.64 -1.18 -0.43
C SER A 90 -6.18 -1.14 -0.01
N ILE A 91 -5.93 -0.55 1.15
CA ILE A 91 -4.70 -0.68 1.92
C ILE A 91 -5.08 -1.42 3.19
N TYR A 92 -4.62 -2.66 3.33
CA TYR A 92 -5.10 -3.56 4.36
C TYR A 92 -3.96 -4.27 5.10
N GLY A 93 -4.02 -4.28 6.43
CA GLY A 93 -3.07 -4.95 7.31
C GLY A 93 -3.76 -5.84 8.33
N ILE A 94 -3.37 -7.09 8.48
CA ILE A 94 -3.96 -7.96 9.51
C ILE A 94 -3.57 -7.46 10.91
N ASP A 95 -2.28 -7.28 11.17
CA ASP A 95 -1.78 -6.82 12.46
C ASP A 95 -1.59 -5.30 12.50
N LYS A 96 -1.00 -4.74 11.44
CA LYS A 96 -0.71 -3.30 11.42
C LYS A 96 -0.81 -2.69 10.02
N VAL A 97 -1.38 -1.50 9.96
CA VAL A 97 -1.14 -0.52 8.88
C VAL A 97 -0.52 0.73 9.51
N ASP A 98 0.66 1.11 9.03
CA ASP A 98 1.45 2.23 9.52
C ASP A 98 1.78 3.18 8.36
N LEU A 99 1.19 4.37 8.38
CA LEU A 99 1.34 5.37 7.34
C LEU A 99 2.09 6.57 7.93
N THR A 100 3.30 6.83 7.45
CA THR A 100 4.08 8.02 7.81
C THR A 100 4.24 8.91 6.58
N LEU A 101 3.66 10.10 6.63
CA LEU A 101 3.56 11.00 5.49
C LEU A 101 4.11 12.38 5.82
N THR A 102 5.08 12.86 5.02
CA THR A 102 5.55 14.26 5.16
C THR A 102 4.60 15.28 4.52
N GLY A 103 3.38 14.85 4.22
CA GLY A 103 2.38 15.62 3.49
C GLY A 103 1.01 14.99 3.67
N GLN A 104 0.20 14.92 2.62
CA GLN A 104 -1.23 14.68 2.75
C GLN A 104 -1.62 13.22 2.46
N LEU A 105 -2.69 12.78 3.11
CA LEU A 105 -3.41 11.55 2.82
C LEU A 105 -4.74 11.89 2.17
N ASN A 106 -5.01 11.36 0.97
CA ASN A 106 -6.31 11.41 0.33
C ASN A 106 -6.89 9.99 0.23
N ASN A 107 -7.92 9.70 1.02
CA ASN A 107 -8.70 8.47 0.96
C ASN A 107 -10.11 8.80 0.46
N THR A 108 -10.44 8.46 -0.80
CA THR A 108 -11.68 8.92 -1.46
C THR A 108 -12.38 7.84 -2.28
N ASP A 109 -13.62 8.12 -2.70
CA ASP A 109 -14.35 7.33 -3.70
C ASP A 109 -14.58 5.86 -3.32
N ASN A 110 -15.01 5.61 -2.08
CA ASN A 110 -15.24 4.30 -1.46
C ASN A 110 -13.96 3.47 -1.24
N ALA A 111 -12.80 4.12 -1.23
CA ALA A 111 -11.55 3.47 -0.88
C ALA A 111 -11.50 3.05 0.60
N LEU A 112 -10.68 2.03 0.88
CA LEU A 112 -10.48 1.46 2.21
C LEU A 112 -9.02 1.59 2.63
N ILE A 113 -8.81 2.07 3.86
CA ILE A 113 -7.56 1.88 4.61
C ILE A 113 -7.97 1.24 5.94
N GLN A 114 -7.50 0.02 6.19
CA GLN A 114 -7.91 -0.72 7.37
C GLN A 114 -6.76 -1.55 7.93
N SER A 115 -6.70 -1.65 9.25
CA SER A 115 -6.09 -2.80 9.91
C SER A 115 -7.11 -3.57 10.74
N ASP A 116 -6.88 -4.86 11.04
CA ASP A 116 -7.73 -5.59 12.00
C ASP A 116 -7.30 -5.41 13.46
N ASN A 117 -6.11 -4.85 13.71
CA ASN A 117 -5.60 -4.64 15.06
C ASN A 117 -5.10 -3.20 15.29
N GLN A 118 -4.24 -2.67 14.41
CA GLN A 118 -3.71 -1.32 14.60
C GLN A 118 -3.56 -0.53 13.31
N LEU A 119 -4.28 0.58 13.22
CA LEU A 119 -4.08 1.61 12.18
C LEU A 119 -3.40 2.83 12.79
N ILE A 120 -2.20 3.16 12.29
CA ILE A 120 -1.46 4.39 12.61
C ILE A 120 -1.36 5.23 11.35
N ILE A 121 -1.72 6.50 11.48
CA ILE A 121 -1.57 7.50 10.42
C ILE A 121 -0.90 8.73 11.05
N ASP A 122 0.34 8.96 10.67
CA ASP A 122 1.12 10.14 11.00
C ASP A 122 1.33 10.93 9.71
N ALA A 123 0.73 12.11 9.62
CA ALA A 123 0.75 12.94 8.43
C ALA A 123 1.00 14.41 8.81
N ASP A 124 2.05 15.00 8.25
CA ASP A 124 2.35 16.43 8.45
C ASP A 124 1.30 17.33 7.77
N GLY A 125 0.64 16.82 6.72
CA GLY A 125 -0.40 17.50 5.96
C GLY A 125 -1.81 17.04 6.32
N ASN A 126 -2.79 17.48 5.52
CA ASN A 126 -4.19 17.14 5.75
C ASN A 126 -4.44 15.64 5.52
N ILE A 127 -5.24 15.05 6.40
CA ILE A 127 -5.89 13.75 6.16
C ILE A 127 -7.30 14.02 5.64
N THR A 128 -7.53 13.75 4.36
CA THR A 128 -8.85 13.83 3.73
C THR A 128 -9.42 12.44 3.58
N ASN A 129 -10.47 12.12 4.35
CA ASN A 129 -11.26 10.91 4.18
C ASN A 129 -12.69 11.27 3.75
N SER A 130 -13.00 11.11 2.46
CA SER A 130 -14.26 11.56 1.88
C SER A 130 -14.98 10.44 1.13
N SER A 131 -16.19 10.10 1.57
CA SER A 131 -16.94 8.95 1.04
C SER A 131 -16.09 7.67 1.01
N ALA A 132 -15.30 7.45 2.06
CA ALA A 132 -14.30 6.39 2.16
C ALA A 132 -14.13 5.95 3.63
N THR A 133 -13.40 4.85 3.86
CA THR A 133 -13.27 4.23 5.18
C THR A 133 -11.83 4.23 5.67
N LEU A 134 -11.64 4.69 6.91
CA LEU A 134 -10.46 4.43 7.75
C LEU A 134 -10.93 3.59 8.94
N ALA A 135 -10.34 2.41 9.17
CA ALA A 135 -10.77 1.51 10.23
C ALA A 135 -9.60 0.77 10.90
N SER A 136 -9.80 0.41 12.17
CA SER A 136 -8.93 -0.45 12.98
C SER A 136 -9.77 -1.53 13.66
#